data_AF-U6RG95-F1
#
_entry.id   AF-U6RG95-F1
#
_cell.length_a   1.000
_cell.length_b   1.000
_cell.length_c   1.000
_cell.angle_alpha   90.00
_cell.angle_beta   90.00
_cell.angle_gamma   90.00
#
_symmetry.space_group_name_H-M   'P 1'
#
loop_
_entity.id
_entity.type
_entity.pdbx_description
1 polymer ?
#
loop_
_entity_poly.entity_id
_entity_poly.type
_entity_poly.pdbx_seq_one_letter_code
_entity_poly.pdbx_strand_id
1 'polypeptide(L)' 'MTKKGVSMRSTFKVLFYVKKGSEKPNGNLPLMCRITVDGEIKQFSCKMDVPPRLWDVNTTVT' A
#
# COMPACT_ATOMS: atom_id res chain seq x y z
N MET A 1 21.61 -34.75 -1.13
CA MET A 1 21.32 -33.66 -2.09
C MET A 1 20.65 -32.50 -1.35
N THR A 2 21.43 -31.62 -0.72
CA THR A 2 20.93 -30.40 -0.10
C THR A 2 20.75 -29.34 -1.19
N LYS A 3 19.52 -28.86 -1.38
CA LYS A 3 19.18 -27.84 -2.38
C LYS A 3 20.08 -26.61 -2.17
N LYS A 4 20.75 -26.19 -3.25
CA LYS A 4 21.52 -24.95 -3.36
C LYS A 4 20.72 -23.80 -2.74
N GLY A 5 21.39 -23.02 -1.88
CA GLY A 5 20.81 -22.00 -1.03
C GLY A 5 19.95 -21.00 -1.80
N VAL A 6 18.65 -21.04 -1.53
CA VAL A 6 17.79 -19.88 -1.70
C VAL A 6 18.16 -18.95 -0.55
N SER A 7 18.92 -17.90 -0.81
CA SER A 7 19.00 -16.80 0.15
C SER A 7 17.57 -16.27 0.33
N MET A 8 17.02 -16.38 1.54
CA MET A 8 15.75 -15.72 1.88
C MET A 8 15.97 -14.22 1.70
N ARG A 9 15.59 -13.69 0.54
CA ARG A 9 15.67 -12.26 0.28
C ARG A 9 14.66 -11.62 1.22
N SER A 10 15.14 -11.02 2.31
CA SER A 10 14.26 -10.19 3.12
C SER A 10 13.79 -9.01 2.28
N THR A 11 12.48 -8.79 2.24
CA THR A 11 11.88 -7.70 1.47
C THR A 11 10.94 -6.92 2.36
N PHE A 12 11.01 -5.60 2.23
CA PHE A 12 10.09 -4.69 2.86
C PHE A 12 9.55 -3.75 1.78
N LYS A 13 8.24 -3.66 1.66
CA LYS A 13 7.56 -2.72 0.75
C LYS A 13 6.39 -2.07 1.47
N VAL A 14 6.22 -0.78 1.24
CA VAL A 14 5.05 -0.01 1.68
C VAL A 14 4.38 0.57 0.44
N LEU A 15 3.06 0.48 0.38
CA LEU A 15 2.25 1.09 -0.66
C LEU A 15 1.09 1.85 -0.02
N PHE A 16 1.00 3.14 -0.35
CA PHE A 16 -0.18 3.95 -0.05
C PHE A 16 -1.09 4.01 -1.27
N TYR A 17 -2.39 3.89 -1.04
CA TYR A 17 -3.39 3.99 -2.10
C TYR A 17 -4.74 4.43 -1.56
N VAL A 18 -5.56 5.07 -2.40
CA VAL A 18 -6.95 5.39 -2.07
C VAL A 18 -7.87 4.19 -2.37
N LYS A 19 -8.81 3.90 -1.47
CA LYS A 19 -9.78 2.80 -1.66
C LYS A 19 -10.92 3.23 -2.59
N LYS A 20 -10.74 3.03 -3.89
CA LYS A 20 -11.78 3.32 -4.92
C LYS A 20 -13.10 2.62 -4.60
N GLY A 21 -14.22 3.29 -4.86
CA GLY A 21 -15.57 2.77 -4.59
C GLY A 21 -15.97 2.77 -3.11
N SER A 22 -15.13 3.26 -2.20
CA SER A 22 -15.45 3.47 -0.78
C SER A 22 -15.52 4.96 -0.43
N GLU A 23 -16.02 5.76 -1.36
CA GLU A 23 -16.20 7.20 -1.17
C GLU A 23 -17.16 7.47 -0.01
N LYS A 24 -16.76 8.39 0.86
CA LYS A 24 -17.59 8.82 1.99
C LYS A 24 -18.61 9.85 1.54
N PRO A 25 -19.66 10.13 2.33
CA PRO A 25 -20.68 11.12 1.98
C PRO A 25 -20.14 12.53 1.68
N ASN A 26 -18.94 12.87 2.17
CA ASN A 26 -18.26 14.14 1.90
C ASN A 26 -17.44 14.14 0.59
N GLY A 27 -17.46 13.05 -0.19
CA GLY A 27 -16.75 12.92 -1.45
C GLY A 27 -15.26 12.52 -1.33
N ASN A 28 -14.77 12.22 -0.12
CA ASN A 28 -13.38 11.81 0.09
C ASN A 28 -13.23 10.28 0.05
N LEU A 29 -12.05 9.81 -0.36
CA LEU A 29 -11.70 8.39 -0.37
C LEU A 29 -10.80 8.04 0.83
N PRO A 30 -11.01 6.89 1.49
CA PRO A 30 -10.12 6.42 2.55
C PRO A 30 -8.71 6.15 2.01
N LEU A 31 -7.70 6.65 2.73
CA LEU A 31 -6.31 6.28 2.50
C LEU A 31 -6.02 4.93 3.16
N MET A 32 -5.44 4.04 2.37
CA MET A 32 -5.03 2.71 2.80
C MET A 32 -3.51 2.61 2.78
N CYS A 33 -2.99 1.84 3.72
CA CYS A 33 -1.59 1.42 3.74
C CYS A 33 -1.52 -0.10 3.58
N ARG A 34 -0.64 -0.55 2.69
CA ARG A 34 -0.24 -1.95 2.56
C ARG A 34 1.23 -2.08 2.90
N ILE A 35 1.52 -2.88 3.93
CA ILE A 35 2.88 -3.28 4.28
C ILE A 35 3.06 -4.71 3.78
N THR A 36 4.17 -4.96 3.09
CA THR A 36 4.60 -6.29 2.66
C THR A 36 5.95 -6.60 3.27
N VAL A 37 6.02 -7.66 4.07
CA VAL A 37 7.25 -8.16 4.70
C VAL A 37 7.44 -9.61 4.27
N ASP A 38 8.54 -9.90 3.58
CA ASP A 38 8.89 -11.26 3.14
C ASP A 38 7.77 -11.99 2.38
N GLY A 39 6.94 -11.23 1.65
CA GLY A 39 5.79 -11.73 0.90
C GLY A 39 4.47 -11.75 1.68
N GLU A 40 4.50 -11.63 3.01
CA GLU A 40 3.30 -11.48 3.84
C GLU A 40 2.75 -10.06 3.74
N ILE A 41 1.43 -9.96 3.59
CA ILE A 41 0.73 -8.69 3.38
C ILE A 41 -0.15 -8.38 4.59
N LYS A 42 -0.02 -7.16 5.12
CA LYS A 42 -1.00 -6.56 6.04
C LYS A 42 -1.52 -5.26 5.42
N GLN A 43 -2.84 -5.08 5.45
CA GLN A 43 -3.53 -3.90 4.91
C GLN A 43 -4.40 -3.30 5.99
N PHE A 44 -4.35 -1.98 6.13
CA PHE A 44 -5.15 -1.25 7.10
C PHE A 44 -5.49 0.15 6.59
N SER A 45 -6.57 0.72 7.13
CA SER A 45 -6.89 2.12 6.89
C SER A 45 -5.93 3.01 7.68
N CYS A 46 -5.45 4.07 7.05
CA CYS A 46 -4.67 5.12 7.71
C CYS A 46 -5.53 6.02 8.61
N LYS A 47 -6.84 5.76 8.72
CA LYS A 47 -7.83 6.60 9.43
C LYS A 47 -7.84 8.06 8.94
N MET A 48 -7.47 8.26 7.68
CA MET A 48 -7.45 9.54 6.99
C MET A 48 -8.13 9.36 5.63
N ASP A 49 -8.82 10.40 5.19
CA ASP A 49 -9.47 10.43 3.89
C ASP A 49 -8.84 11.53 3.03
N VAL A 50 -8.75 11.28 1.72
CA VAL A 50 -8.10 12.17 0.76
C VAL A 50 -9.13 12.58 -0.30
N PRO A 51 -9.23 13.88 -0.64
CA PRO A 51 -10.01 14.31 -1.78
C PRO A 51 -9.45 13.70 -3.08
N PRO A 52 -10.25 13.03 -3.92
CA PRO A 52 -9.76 12.31 -5.10
C PRO A 52 -8.88 13.16 -6.02
N ARG A 53 -9.25 14.44 -6.20
CA ARG A 53 -8.53 15.43 -7.03
C ARG A 53 -7.10 15.72 -6.57
N LEU A 54 -6.78 15.48 -5.29
CA LEU A 54 -5.45 15.73 -4.72
C LEU A 54 -4.55 14.48 -4.76
N TRP A 55 -5.08 13.33 -5.17
CA TRP A 55 -4.31 12.09 -5.26
C TRP A 55 -3.60 11.98 -6.61
N ASP A 56 -2.32 12.38 -6.65
CA ASP A 56 -1.47 12.21 -7.83
C ASP A 56 -0.62 10.93 -7.72
N VAL A 57 -0.81 10.00 -8.66
CA VAL A 57 -0.08 8.72 -8.74
C VAL A 57 1.27 8.83 -9.45
N ASN A 58 1.55 9.96 -10.10
CA ASN A 58 2.78 10.15 -10.89
C ASN A 58 3.96 10.62 -10.04
N THR A 59 3.73 10.99 -8.77
CA THR A 59 4.78 11.39 -7.84
C THR A 59 5.58 10.16 -7.38
N THR A 60 6.54 9.74 -8.21
CA THR A 60 7.56 8.78 -7.80
C THR A 60 8.66 9.55 -7.07
N VAL A 61 8.70 9.43 -5.75
CA VAL A 61 9.88 9.87 -4.98
C VAL A 61 10.97 8.84 -5.28
N THR A 62 11.98 9.25 -6.03
CA THR A 62 13.13 8.41 -6.42
C THR A 62 14.09 8.26 -5.25
#